data_AF-A0A7C4WB40-F1
#
_entry.id   AF-A0A7C4WB40-F1
#
_cell.length_a   1.000
_cell.length_b   1.000
_cell.length_c   1.000
_cell.angle_alpha   90.00
_cell.angle_beta   90.00
_cell.angle_gamma   90.00
#
_symmetry.space_group_name_H-M   'P 1'
#
loop_
_entity.id
_entity.type
_entity.pdbx_description
1 polymer ?
#
loop_
_entity_poly.entity_id
_entity_poly.type
_entity_poly.pdbx_seq_one_letter_code
_entity_poly.pdbx_strand_id
1 'polypeptide(L)'
;ITSVEKTIELGADWVNVHINVGSKNDIEQIKEVLRVAEIFDSYGIPLLVMSVANKLGTDTILVAGGVKRSDFLKVVEKVMRAGAFGIVAGRNIFQSEDLKSLGLKIQKIIHGGVEYERDLVNR
;
A
#
# COMPACT_ATOMS: atom_id res chain seq x y z
N ILE A 1 8.91 -5.78 -12.60
CA ILE A 1 10.05 -6.22 -11.76
C ILE A 1 11.25 -5.40 -12.23
N THR A 2 11.96 -4.73 -11.32
CA THR A 2 13.08 -3.82 -11.61
C THR A 2 14.16 -4.00 -10.53
N SER A 3 15.39 -3.50 -10.75
CA SER A 3 16.46 -3.50 -9.74
C SER A 3 16.36 -2.29 -8.80
N VAL A 4 17.07 -2.34 -7.67
CA VAL A 4 17.12 -1.23 -6.71
C VAL A 4 17.76 0.02 -7.34
N GLU A 5 18.89 -0.16 -8.03
CA GLU A 5 19.62 0.91 -8.72
C GLU A 5 18.73 1.60 -9.75
N LYS A 6 17.98 0.81 -10.52
CA LYS A 6 17.05 1.36 -11.49
C LYS A 6 15.93 2.15 -10.84
N THR A 7 15.52 1.77 -9.62
CA THR A 7 14.48 2.48 -8.87
C THR A 7 14.98 3.83 -8.36
N ILE A 8 16.25 3.89 -7.94
CA ILE A 8 16.94 5.13 -7.56
C ILE A 8 17.10 6.05 -8.78
N GLU A 9 17.53 5.53 -9.94
CA GLU A 9 17.64 6.31 -11.18
C GLU A 9 16.31 6.94 -11.61
N LEU A 10 15.19 6.27 -11.33
CA LEU A 10 13.85 6.76 -11.64
C LEU A 10 13.35 7.83 -10.66
N GLY A 11 14.11 8.12 -9.59
CA GLY A 11 13.74 9.12 -8.59
C GLY A 11 12.58 8.67 -7.69
N ALA A 12 12.46 7.37 -7.42
CA ALA A 12 11.39 6.87 -6.56
C ALA A 12 11.60 7.28 -5.09
N ASP A 13 10.58 7.86 -4.46
CA ASP A 13 10.60 8.20 -3.03
C ASP A 13 10.41 6.98 -2.11
N TRP A 14 9.81 5.91 -2.62
CA TRP A 14 9.53 4.68 -1.89
C TRP A 14 9.43 3.49 -2.83
N VAL A 15 9.66 2.29 -2.29
CA VAL A 15 9.51 1.03 -3.03
C VAL A 15 8.54 0.11 -2.32
N ASN A 16 7.69 -0.54 -3.09
CA ASN A 16 6.77 -1.56 -2.61
C ASN A 16 7.24 -2.95 -3.01
N VAL A 17 7.41 -3.83 -2.02
CA VAL A 17 7.71 -5.26 -2.24
C VAL A 17 6.57 -6.11 -1.69
N HIS A 18 6.26 -7.21 -2.35
CA HIS A 18 5.17 -8.10 -1.97
C HIS A 18 5.71 -9.48 -1.57
N ILE A 19 5.32 -9.95 -0.37
CA ILE A 19 5.65 -11.29 0.14
C ILE A 19 4.37 -12.10 0.39
N ASN A 20 4.42 -13.39 0.07
CA ASN A 20 3.33 -14.34 0.30
C ASN A 20 3.68 -15.25 1.48
N VAL A 21 3.37 -14.81 2.69
CA VAL A 21 3.68 -15.54 3.93
C VAL A 21 2.86 -16.83 4.01
N GLY A 22 3.53 -17.96 4.31
CA GLY A 22 2.94 -19.29 4.31
C GLY A 22 2.88 -19.96 2.93
N SER A 23 3.47 -19.35 1.89
CA SER A 23 3.71 -20.02 0.61
C SER A 23 4.92 -20.97 0.71
N LYS A 24 5.06 -21.90 -0.25
CA LYS A 24 6.20 -22.85 -0.26
C LYS A 24 7.58 -22.18 -0.29
N ASN A 25 7.64 -20.91 -0.70
CA ASN A 25 8.87 -20.14 -0.90
C ASN A 25 8.88 -18.86 -0.05
N ASP A 26 8.15 -18.84 1.06
CA ASP A 26 8.05 -17.64 1.90
C ASP A 26 9.39 -17.26 2.54
N ILE A 27 10.19 -18.24 2.97
CA ILE A 27 11.55 -18.04 3.47
C ILE A 27 12.44 -17.37 2.42
N GLU A 28 12.43 -17.84 1.17
CA GLU A 28 13.20 -17.22 0.09
C GLU A 28 12.72 -15.79 -0.20
N GLN A 29 11.41 -15.56 -0.20
CA GLN A 29 10.85 -14.21 -0.39
C GLN A 29 11.26 -13.26 0.73
N ILE A 30 11.26 -13.73 1.99
CA ILE A 30 11.71 -12.95 3.14
C ILE A 30 13.19 -12.60 2.99
N LYS A 31 14.04 -13.56 2.62
CA LYS A 31 15.48 -13.31 2.39
C LYS A 31 15.73 -12.26 1.31
N GLU A 32 14.96 -12.31 0.22
CA GLU A 32 15.08 -11.30 -0.85
C GLU A 32 14.64 -9.92 -0.38
N VAL A 33 13.56 -9.83 0.41
CA VAL A 33 13.13 -8.57 1.01
C VAL A 33 14.18 -8.01 1.97
N LEU A 34 14.83 -8.86 2.79
CA LEU A 34 15.90 -8.42 3.69
C LEU A 34 17.09 -7.86 2.91
N ARG A 35 17.52 -8.54 1.84
CA ARG A 35 18.57 -8.03 0.94
C ARG A 35 18.20 -6.66 0.37
N VAL A 36 16.98 -6.52 -0.12
CA VAL A 36 16.49 -5.25 -0.68
C VAL A 36 16.41 -4.16 0.39
N ALA A 37 15.98 -4.50 1.61
CA ALA A 37 15.91 -3.58 2.74
C ALA A 37 17.29 -3.05 3.14
N GLU A 38 18.31 -3.91 3.23
CA GLU A 38 19.69 -3.50 3.53
C GLU A 38 20.22 -2.50 2.49
N ILE A 39 19.92 -2.72 1.20
CA ILE A 39 20.34 -1.81 0.14
C ILE A 39 19.61 -0.48 0.28
N PHE A 40 18.27 -0.47 0.41
CA PHE A 40 17.52 0.79 0.54
C PHE A 40 17.87 1.58 1.82
N ASP A 41 18.17 0.90 2.92
CA ASP A 41 18.66 1.53 4.16
C ASP A 41 19.97 2.28 3.91
N SER A 42 20.90 1.68 3.14
CA SER A 42 22.16 2.36 2.77
C SER A 42 21.97 3.63 1.92
N TYR A 43 20.83 3.76 1.24
CA TYR A 43 20.45 4.94 0.47
C TYR A 43 19.48 5.88 1.21
N GLY A 44 19.04 5.52 2.42
CA GLY A 44 18.07 6.30 3.19
C GLY A 44 16.67 6.34 2.59
N ILE A 45 16.32 5.36 1.75
CA ILE A 45 15.02 5.29 1.06
C ILE A 45 14.08 4.38 1.86
N PRO A 46 12.86 4.84 2.20
CA PRO A 46 11.87 4.00 2.88
C PRO A 46 11.42 2.79 2.03
N LEU A 47 11.40 1.61 2.64
CA LEU A 47 10.84 0.39 2.04
C LEU A 47 9.46 0.09 2.63
N LEU A 48 8.44 -0.01 1.76
CA LEU A 48 7.12 -0.51 2.11
C LEU A 48 7.02 -2.01 1.78
N VAL A 49 6.77 -2.84 2.80
CA VAL A 49 6.59 -4.29 2.61
C VAL A 49 5.11 -4.65 2.73
N MET A 50 4.53 -5.11 1.62
CA MET A 50 3.21 -5.74 1.59
C MET A 50 3.34 -7.23 1.87
N SER A 51 2.67 -7.71 2.92
CA SER A 51 2.54 -9.14 3.19
C SER A 51 1.11 -9.61 2.90
N VAL A 52 0.97 -10.67 2.10
CA VAL A 52 -0.27 -11.44 1.97
C VAL A 52 -0.05 -12.78 2.65
N ALA A 53 -0.53 -12.88 3.90
CA ALA A 53 -0.53 -14.12 4.64
C ALA A 53 -1.78 -14.93 4.29
N ASN A 54 -1.58 -16.16 3.79
CA ASN A 54 -2.71 -17.06 3.58
C ASN A 54 -3.26 -17.66 4.90
N LYS A 55 -2.65 -17.37 6.07
CA LYS A 55 -3.07 -17.97 7.36
C LYS A 55 -2.59 -17.33 8.68
N LEU A 56 -2.02 -16.11 8.68
CA LEU A 56 -1.50 -15.51 9.93
C LEU A 56 -2.12 -14.13 10.18
N GLY A 57 -2.78 -14.00 11.33
CA GLY A 57 -3.24 -12.73 11.88
C GLY A 57 -2.04 -11.90 12.34
N THR A 58 -1.58 -11.01 11.48
CA THR A 58 -0.61 -9.98 11.83
C THR A 58 -1.28 -8.63 11.63
N ASP A 59 -1.18 -7.78 12.64
CA ASP A 59 -1.84 -6.47 12.74
C ASP A 59 -1.24 -5.37 11.83
N THR A 60 -0.63 -5.75 10.71
CA THR A 60 -0.09 -4.80 9.72
C THR A 60 -0.95 -4.82 8.45
N ILE A 61 -1.48 -3.66 8.14
CA ILE A 61 -2.53 -3.42 7.15
C ILE A 61 -1.95 -3.41 5.76
N LEU A 62 -2.64 -4.07 4.83
CA LEU A 62 -2.78 -3.66 3.45
C LEU A 62 -3.96 -4.42 2.85
N VAL A 63 -5.16 -3.81 2.83
CA VAL A 63 -6.29 -4.38 2.07
C VAL A 63 -5.99 -4.20 0.59
N ALA A 64 -5.34 -5.21 0.01
CA ALA A 64 -5.02 -5.27 -1.40
C ALA A 64 -6.30 -5.28 -2.24
N GLY A 65 -6.78 -4.09 -2.63
CA GLY A 65 -7.56 -3.79 -3.82
C GLY A 65 -8.92 -4.47 -4.07
N GLY A 66 -9.15 -5.71 -3.60
CA GLY A 66 -10.36 -6.54 -3.74
C GLY A 66 -10.87 -6.69 -5.17
N VAL A 67 -11.81 -7.60 -5.41
CA VAL A 67 -12.72 -7.43 -6.57
C VAL A 67 -13.47 -6.09 -6.37
N LYS A 68 -13.97 -5.43 -7.43
CA LYS A 68 -14.82 -4.24 -7.27
C LYS A 68 -15.99 -4.56 -6.35
N ARG A 69 -16.27 -3.69 -5.38
CA ARG A 69 -17.36 -3.88 -4.41
C ARG A 69 -18.21 -2.64 -4.29
N SER A 70 -19.51 -2.83 -4.11
CA SER A 70 -20.45 -1.75 -3.80
C SER A 70 -20.30 -1.23 -2.36
N ASP A 71 -19.79 -2.05 -1.44
CA ASP A 71 -19.58 -1.73 -0.03
C ASP A 71 -18.14 -1.28 0.30
N PHE A 72 -17.35 -0.92 -0.71
CA PHE A 72 -15.92 -0.64 -0.56
C PHE A 72 -15.60 0.38 0.54
N LEU A 73 -16.34 1.49 0.64
CA LEU A 73 -16.13 2.49 1.70
C LEU A 73 -16.35 1.93 3.12
N LYS A 74 -17.32 1.02 3.30
CA LYS A 74 -17.54 0.35 4.59
C LYS A 74 -16.37 -0.56 4.96
N VAL A 75 -15.73 -1.17 3.96
CA VAL A 75 -14.50 -1.96 4.17
C VAL A 75 -13.37 -1.04 4.64
N VAL A 76 -13.17 0.10 3.98
CA VAL A 76 -12.16 1.10 4.39
C VAL A 76 -12.39 1.55 5.84
N GLU A 77 -13.62 1.90 6.22
CA GLU A 77 -13.95 2.29 7.60
C GLU A 77 -13.63 1.20 8.62
N LYS A 78 -14.00 -0.06 8.33
CA LYS A 78 -13.72 -1.19 9.24
C LYS A 78 -12.23 -1.40 9.44
N VAL A 79 -11.44 -1.23 8.39
CA VAL A 79 -9.99 -1.39 8.41
C VAL A 79 -9.35 -0.28 9.26
N MET A 80 -9.72 0.98 9.03
CA MET A 80 -9.26 2.10 9.87
C MET A 80 -9.63 1.89 11.35
N ARG A 81 -10.86 1.42 11.64
CA ARG A 81 -11.29 1.10 13.01
C ARG A 81 -10.51 -0.04 13.65
N ALA A 82 -9.94 -0.96 12.87
CA ALA A 82 -9.12 -2.05 13.38
C ALA A 82 -7.69 -1.61 13.76
N GLY A 83 -7.37 -0.31 13.65
CA GLY A 83 -6.05 0.24 13.95
C GLY A 83 -5.21 0.51 12.71
N ALA A 84 -5.83 0.56 11.53
CA ALA A 84 -5.09 0.82 10.31
C ALA A 84 -4.48 2.22 10.24
N PHE A 85 -3.26 2.32 9.70
CA PHE A 85 -2.66 3.58 9.29
C PHE A 85 -3.13 4.05 7.89
N GLY A 86 -3.59 3.14 7.03
CA GLY A 86 -4.05 3.47 5.68
C GLY A 86 -4.55 2.28 4.86
N ILE A 87 -4.78 2.49 3.56
CA ILE A 87 -5.22 1.45 2.61
C ILE A 87 -4.39 1.50 1.31
N VAL A 88 -4.29 0.37 0.59
CA VAL A 88 -3.83 0.35 -0.81
C VAL A 88 -4.89 -0.27 -1.70
N ALA A 89 -5.54 0.56 -2.50
CA ALA A 89 -6.63 0.15 -3.37
C ALA A 89 -6.33 0.46 -4.83
N GLY A 90 -6.42 -0.57 -5.69
CA GLY A 90 -6.31 -0.43 -7.14
C GLY A 90 -7.68 -0.50 -7.81
N ARG A 91 -8.19 -1.73 -8.02
CA ARG A 91 -9.42 -2.00 -8.80
C ARG A 91 -10.62 -1.14 -8.38
N ASN A 92 -10.88 -1.02 -7.08
CA ASN A 92 -11.99 -0.20 -6.58
C ASN A 92 -11.84 1.31 -6.85
N ILE A 93 -10.61 1.82 -7.00
CA ILE A 93 -10.34 3.22 -7.36
C ILE A 93 -10.49 3.40 -8.87
N PHE A 94 -9.72 2.65 -9.66
CA PHE A 94 -9.66 2.82 -11.12
C PHE A 94 -10.95 2.45 -11.85
N GLN A 95 -11.78 1.60 -11.25
CA GLN A 95 -13.08 1.21 -11.81
C GLN A 95 -14.26 1.99 -11.21
N SER A 96 -13.99 3.04 -10.42
CA SER A 96 -15.05 3.93 -9.92
C SER A 96 -15.65 4.74 -11.07
N GLU A 97 -16.96 4.94 -11.04
CA GLU A 97 -17.65 5.86 -11.97
C GLU A 97 -17.35 7.33 -11.63
N ASP A 98 -17.04 7.60 -10.36
CA ASP A 98 -16.66 8.92 -9.87
C ASP A 98 -15.43 8.78 -8.96
N LEU A 99 -14.24 8.91 -9.56
CA LEU A 99 -12.96 8.82 -8.85
C LEU A 99 -12.80 9.95 -7.83
N LYS A 100 -13.32 11.15 -8.13
CA LYS A 100 -13.13 12.33 -7.29
C LYS A 100 -13.93 12.22 -6.01
N SER A 101 -15.23 11.91 -6.12
CA SER A 101 -16.09 11.70 -4.95
C SER A 101 -15.61 10.54 -4.09
N LEU A 102 -15.16 9.45 -4.72
CA LEU A 102 -14.61 8.31 -4.00
C LEU A 102 -13.32 8.69 -3.24
N GLY A 103 -12.38 9.36 -3.92
CA GLY A 103 -11.12 9.80 -3.32
C GLY A 103 -11.33 10.71 -2.10
N LEU A 104 -12.21 11.70 -2.22
CA LEU A 104 -12.54 12.61 -1.11
C LEU A 104 -13.16 11.88 0.09
N LYS A 105 -14.03 10.88 -0.15
CA LYS A 105 -14.61 10.07 0.92
C LYS A 105 -13.54 9.23 1.62
N ILE A 106 -12.62 8.61 0.88
CA ILE A 106 -11.51 7.83 1.43
C ILE A 106 -10.59 8.72 2.25
N GLN A 107 -10.19 9.88 1.71
CA GLN A 107 -9.37 10.87 2.41
C GLN A 107 -10.03 11.29 3.73
N LYS A 108 -11.34 11.55 3.72
CA LYS A 108 -12.09 11.89 4.93
C LYS A 108 -12.09 10.77 5.96
N ILE A 109 -12.18 9.51 5.54
CA ILE A 109 -12.11 8.35 6.43
C ILE A 109 -10.71 8.19 7.02
N ILE A 110 -9.65 8.34 6.22
CA ILE A 110 -8.26 8.11 6.65
C ILE A 110 -7.72 9.26 7.50
N HIS A 111 -7.99 10.52 7.11
CA HIS A 111 -7.41 11.70 7.75
C HIS A 111 -8.41 12.50 8.59
N GLY A 112 -9.63 12.00 8.81
CA GLY A 112 -10.62 12.67 9.66
C GLY A 112 -11.19 13.98 9.10
N GLY A 113 -11.04 14.24 7.79
CA GLY A 113 -11.60 15.43 7.12
C GLY A 113 -10.65 16.62 6.94
N VAL A 114 -9.33 16.40 6.99
CA VAL A 114 -8.34 17.43 6.58
C VAL A 114 -8.54 17.75 5.09
N GLU A 115 -8.87 19.00 4.76
CA GLU A 115 -8.81 19.52 3.39
C GLU A 115 -7.34 19.76 3.02
N TYR A 116 -6.86 19.09 1.97
CA TYR A 116 -5.56 19.41 1.37
C TYR A 116 -5.77 20.52 0.32
N GLU A 117 -5.03 21.61 0.44
CA GLU A 117 -4.92 22.60 -0.64
C GLU A 117 -4.34 21.92 -1.90
N ARG A 118 -4.89 22.27 -3.07
CA ARG A 118 -4.66 21.58 -4.35
C ARG A 118 -3.23 21.66 -4.90
N ASP A 119 -2.34 22.39 -4.24
CA ASP A 119 -1.05 22.77 -4.81
C ASP A 119 0.01 21.66 -4.79
N LEU A 120 -0.31 20.48 -4.25
CA LEU A 120 0.63 19.36 -4.12
C LEU A 120 0.58 18.32 -5.24
N VAL A 121 -0.37 18.41 -6.19
CA VAL A 121 -0.55 17.36 -7.24
C VAL A 121 0.18 17.68 -8.56
N ASN A 122 0.82 18.84 -8.68
CA ASN A 122 1.53 19.28 -9.91
C ASN A 122 2.99 19.68 -9.65
N ARG A 123 3.77 18.87 -8.91
CA ARG A 123 5.23 18.99 -8.87
C ARG A 123 5.88 17.70 -9.34
#